data_AF-A0A1V5R9B6-F1
#
_entry.id   AF-A0A1V5R9B6-F1
#
_cell.length_a   1.000
_cell.length_b   1.000
_cell.length_c   1.000
_cell.angle_alpha   90.00
_cell.angle_beta   90.00
_cell.angle_gamma   90.00
#
_symmetry.space_group_name_H-M   'P 1'
#
loop_
_entity.id
_entity.type
_entity.pdbx_description
1 polymer ?
#
loop_
_entity_poly.entity_id
_entity_poly.type
_entity_poly.pdbx_seq_one_letter_code
_entity_poly.pdbx_strand_id
1 'polypeptide(L)'
;MRFNAAWIPAAAAVALFIGCESKPVDKIPTTPPTAVKEPHEILPHLQYAAVRKDMKHLALLDPVDPMATDGAAYWFNSHSGDTGLALTAEEIKQFGLEDMQAKGFIATVARADLQRKIDEISALPIPPKGSKEPVPSLPAEMAGLDVSRLDFPQTIPGPVFAKEVKPHIEQNRRALYQAGLWRLLKGVPAELWGNIRVLETRKDASNQRAFGVFLGLSDTGIPEADGKPIIDLALYKKDDGTWGLSYWQYKKQPKWLGKVVEAIKQGEK
;
A
#
# COMPACT_ATOMS: atom_id res chain seq x y z
N MET A 1 -60.54 42.08 -20.02
CA MET A 1 -59.07 42.10 -20.22
C MET A 1 -58.63 40.69 -20.53
N ARG A 2 -58.22 40.44 -21.78
CA ARG A 2 -57.76 39.14 -22.29
C ARG A 2 -56.28 39.25 -22.62
N PHE A 3 -55.56 38.18 -22.30
CA PHE A 3 -54.16 37.91 -22.61
C PHE A 3 -53.84 38.07 -24.10
N ASN A 4 -52.64 38.55 -24.41
CA ASN A 4 -51.89 38.13 -25.59
C ASN A 4 -50.42 37.99 -25.21
N ALA A 5 -49.96 36.73 -25.23
CA ALA A 5 -48.58 36.32 -25.05
C ALA A 5 -47.82 36.56 -26.37
N ALA A 6 -46.71 37.29 -26.30
CA ALA A 6 -45.72 37.33 -27.37
C ALA A 6 -44.60 36.34 -27.01
N TRP A 7 -44.52 35.26 -27.78
CA TRP A 7 -43.41 34.32 -27.79
C TRP A 7 -42.22 34.95 -28.53
N ILE A 8 -41.04 34.98 -27.91
CA ILE A 8 -39.75 35.18 -28.59
C ILE A 8 -38.98 33.87 -28.44
N PRO A 9 -38.57 33.20 -29.53
CA PRO A 9 -37.77 31.99 -29.44
C PRO A 9 -36.27 32.29 -29.34
N ALA A 10 -35.58 31.39 -28.65
CA ALA A 10 -34.19 30.96 -28.83
C ALA A 10 -33.05 31.93 -28.47
N ALA A 11 -32.32 31.58 -27.41
CA ALA A 11 -30.97 31.02 -27.57
C ALA A 11 -30.58 30.28 -26.28
N ALA A 12 -30.76 28.96 -26.25
CA ALA A 12 -30.07 28.11 -25.30
C ALA A 12 -28.59 28.11 -25.68
N ALA A 13 -27.78 28.87 -24.95
CA ALA A 13 -26.34 28.71 -24.98
C ALA A 13 -26.01 27.36 -24.33
N VAL A 14 -26.02 26.30 -25.15
CA VAL A 14 -25.35 25.05 -24.79
C VAL A 14 -23.86 25.37 -24.83
N ALA A 15 -23.32 25.75 -23.68
CA ALA A 15 -21.89 25.73 -23.45
C ALA A 15 -21.46 24.26 -23.49
N LEU A 16 -21.08 23.79 -24.67
CA LEU A 16 -20.29 22.58 -24.86
C LEU A 16 -18.94 22.83 -24.18
N PHE A 17 -18.88 22.60 -22.87
CA PHE A 17 -17.63 22.24 -22.23
C PHE A 17 -17.25 20.86 -22.77
N ILE A 18 -16.58 20.85 -23.92
CA ILE A 18 -15.66 19.77 -24.25
C ILE A 18 -14.54 19.92 -23.22
N GLY A 19 -14.80 19.42 -22.02
CA GLY A 19 -13.81 19.36 -20.97
C GLY A 19 -12.65 18.54 -21.51
N CYS A 20 -11.46 19.12 -21.52
CA CYS A 20 -10.27 18.32 -21.30
C CYS A 20 -10.54 17.59 -19.97
N GLU A 21 -10.99 16.34 -20.02
CA GLU A 21 -11.07 15.51 -18.84
C GLU A 21 -9.66 15.49 -18.25
N SER A 22 -9.47 16.21 -17.15
CA SER A 22 -8.23 16.22 -16.40
C SER A 22 -7.84 14.78 -16.13
N LYS A 23 -6.58 14.42 -16.36
CA LYS A 23 -6.12 13.04 -16.15
C LYS A 23 -6.46 12.65 -14.71
N PRO A 24 -6.77 11.38 -14.41
CA PRO A 24 -7.11 10.97 -13.04
C PRO A 24 -6.09 11.44 -11.98
N VAL A 25 -4.80 11.49 -12.34
CA VAL A 25 -3.70 11.98 -11.49
C VAL A 25 -3.80 13.47 -11.16
N ASP A 26 -4.43 14.29 -12.02
CA ASP A 26 -4.62 15.72 -11.78
C ASP A 26 -5.65 15.99 -10.67
N LYS A 27 -6.46 14.98 -10.32
CA LYS A 27 -7.42 15.02 -9.19
C LYS A 27 -6.76 14.81 -7.83
N ILE A 28 -5.46 14.48 -7.79
CA ILE A 28 -4.71 14.17 -6.58
C ILE A 28 -4.10 15.46 -5.99
N PRO A 29 -4.16 15.68 -4.66
CA PRO A 29 -3.58 16.85 -4.03
C PRO A 29 -2.15 17.16 -4.49
N THR A 30 -1.87 18.44 -4.74
CA THR A 30 -0.54 18.94 -5.09
C THR A 30 0.21 19.48 -3.87
N THR A 31 -0.51 19.79 -2.80
CA THR A 31 0.02 20.20 -1.50
C THR A 31 -0.25 19.10 -0.46
N PRO A 32 0.62 18.95 0.56
CA PRO A 32 0.40 17.96 1.61
C PRO A 32 -0.92 18.23 2.34
N PRO A 33 -1.83 17.23 2.42
CA PRO A 33 -2.96 17.30 3.33
C PRO A 33 -2.49 17.49 4.78
N THR A 34 -3.37 18.01 5.65
CA THR A 34 -2.97 18.38 7.02
C THR A 34 -3.11 17.21 8.00
N ALA A 35 -4.22 17.09 8.71
CA ALA A 35 -4.51 15.98 9.61
C ALA A 35 -5.83 15.33 9.21
N VAL A 36 -5.90 14.00 9.34
CA VAL A 36 -7.11 13.23 9.09
C VAL A 36 -8.08 13.46 10.25
N LYS A 37 -9.11 14.29 10.06
CA LYS A 37 -10.12 14.59 11.07
C LYS A 37 -11.30 13.63 10.96
N GLU A 38 -11.62 13.21 9.74
CA GLU A 38 -12.65 12.21 9.45
C GLU A 38 -12.06 10.99 8.73
N PRO A 39 -12.58 9.76 8.97
CA PRO A 39 -11.97 8.55 8.42
C PRO A 39 -11.79 8.54 6.89
N HIS A 40 -12.75 9.09 6.14
CA HIS A 40 -12.70 9.13 4.68
C HIS A 40 -11.60 10.07 4.14
N GLU A 41 -11.11 11.01 4.95
CA GLU A 41 -10.03 11.95 4.58
C GLU A 41 -8.67 11.26 4.48
N ILE A 42 -8.53 9.99 4.88
CA ILE A 42 -7.28 9.23 4.72
C ILE A 42 -6.86 9.12 3.25
N LEU A 43 -7.81 8.98 2.32
CA LEU A 43 -7.51 8.73 0.91
C LEU A 43 -6.65 9.84 0.28
N PRO A 44 -6.98 11.14 0.41
CA PRO A 44 -6.11 12.23 -0.02
C PRO A 44 -4.67 12.15 0.48
N HIS A 45 -4.44 11.71 1.73
CA HIS A 45 -3.09 11.54 2.28
C HIS A 45 -2.32 10.42 1.57
N LEU A 46 -2.97 9.27 1.36
CA LEU A 46 -2.35 8.13 0.67
C LEU A 46 -2.04 8.46 -0.78
N GLN A 47 -2.98 9.10 -1.49
CA GLN A 47 -2.80 9.57 -2.86
C GLN A 47 -1.64 10.57 -2.96
N TYR A 48 -1.59 11.56 -2.05
CA TYR A 48 -0.52 12.55 -2.02
C TYR A 48 0.85 11.89 -1.84
N ALA A 49 1.02 11.09 -0.78
CA ALA A 49 2.30 10.44 -0.48
C ALA A 49 2.74 9.53 -1.63
N ALA A 50 1.84 8.71 -2.18
CA ALA A 50 2.16 7.74 -3.23
C ALA A 50 2.54 8.39 -4.57
N VAL A 51 1.85 9.47 -4.96
CA VAL A 51 2.06 10.13 -6.26
C VAL A 51 3.14 11.19 -6.20
N ARG A 52 3.21 11.97 -5.13
CA ARG A 52 4.25 13.01 -4.94
C ARG A 52 5.56 12.45 -4.40
N LYS A 53 5.58 11.17 -4.02
CA LYS A 53 6.74 10.48 -3.45
C LYS A 53 7.25 11.13 -2.16
N ASP A 54 6.36 11.76 -1.40
CA ASP A 54 6.69 12.39 -0.12
C ASP A 54 6.59 11.37 1.02
N MET A 55 7.69 10.68 1.30
CA MET A 55 7.76 9.71 2.39
C MET A 55 7.67 10.36 3.78
N LYS A 56 8.04 11.64 3.92
CA LYS A 56 7.96 12.34 5.22
C LYS A 56 6.52 12.57 5.64
N HIS A 57 5.61 12.71 4.66
CA HIS A 57 4.18 12.82 4.90
C HIS A 57 3.60 11.63 5.69
N LEU A 58 4.20 10.44 5.58
CA LEU A 58 3.74 9.22 6.25
C LEU A 58 3.76 9.34 7.78
N ALA A 59 4.60 10.21 8.34
CA ALA A 59 4.64 10.48 9.77
C ALA A 59 3.32 11.03 10.33
N LEU A 60 2.52 11.72 9.50
CA LEU A 60 1.20 12.24 9.91
C LEU A 60 0.16 11.12 10.11
N LEU A 61 0.39 9.97 9.47
CA LEU A 61 -0.52 8.82 9.49
C LEU A 61 -0.24 7.87 10.66
N ASP A 62 0.90 8.02 11.35
CA ASP A 62 1.25 7.22 12.53
C ASP A 62 0.15 7.37 13.62
N PRO A 63 -0.40 6.27 14.16
CA PRO A 63 -1.34 6.30 15.29
C PRO A 63 -0.81 7.00 16.56
N VAL A 64 0.52 7.18 16.69
CA VAL A 64 1.23 7.75 17.84
C VAL A 64 1.17 6.89 19.11
N ASP A 65 0.07 6.16 19.35
CA ASP A 65 -0.03 5.15 20.39
C ASP A 65 1.01 4.03 20.16
N PRO A 66 1.96 3.81 21.10
CA PRO A 66 3.04 2.84 20.95
C PRO A 66 2.59 1.45 20.52
N MET A 67 1.51 0.94 21.12
CA MET A 67 1.02 -0.42 20.86
C MET A 67 0.39 -0.52 19.46
N ALA A 68 -0.39 0.49 19.06
CA ALA A 68 -0.95 0.58 17.72
C ALA A 68 0.14 0.75 16.65
N THR A 69 1.15 1.60 16.89
CA THR A 69 2.27 1.80 15.96
C THR A 69 3.12 0.54 15.82
N ASP A 70 3.43 -0.17 16.91
CA ASP A 70 4.20 -1.41 16.86
C ASP A 70 3.45 -2.50 16.09
N GLY A 71 2.15 -2.66 16.37
CA GLY A 71 1.28 -3.58 15.64
C GLY A 71 1.16 -3.25 14.16
N ALA A 72 1.01 -1.97 13.81
CA ALA A 72 0.96 -1.51 12.43
C ALA A 72 2.31 -1.68 11.71
N ALA A 73 3.42 -1.37 12.38
CA ALA A 73 4.77 -1.57 11.83
C ALA A 73 5.03 -3.05 11.52
N TYR A 74 4.69 -3.94 12.45
CA TYR A 74 4.76 -5.38 12.23
C TYR A 74 3.88 -5.81 11.05
N TRP A 75 2.60 -5.42 11.07
CA TRP A 75 1.63 -5.82 10.06
C TRP A 75 2.01 -5.32 8.67
N PHE A 76 2.34 -4.04 8.52
CA PHE A 76 2.68 -3.46 7.21
C PHE A 76 3.91 -4.15 6.64
N ASN A 77 4.93 -4.40 7.46
CA ASN A 77 6.13 -5.06 6.98
C ASN A 77 5.85 -6.53 6.60
N SER A 78 5.12 -7.28 7.42
CA SER A 78 4.72 -8.65 7.04
C SER A 78 3.97 -8.66 5.73
N HIS A 79 2.93 -7.83 5.63
CA HIS A 79 2.02 -7.82 4.49
C HIS A 79 2.70 -7.34 3.20
N SER A 80 3.60 -6.35 3.26
CA SER A 80 4.37 -6.00 2.05
C SER A 80 5.36 -7.10 1.65
N GLY A 81 5.98 -7.81 2.59
CA GLY A 81 6.83 -8.96 2.29
C GLY A 81 6.07 -10.11 1.60
N ASP A 82 4.87 -10.41 2.09
CA ASP A 82 3.98 -11.45 1.52
C ASP A 82 3.43 -11.07 0.13
N THR A 83 3.33 -9.77 -0.16
CA THR A 83 2.83 -9.27 -1.45
C THR A 83 3.94 -8.95 -2.47
N GLY A 84 5.19 -9.30 -2.15
CA GLY A 84 6.33 -9.13 -3.05
C GLY A 84 6.82 -7.68 -3.16
N LEU A 85 6.59 -6.86 -2.14
CA LEU A 85 6.94 -5.44 -2.12
C LEU A 85 8.15 -5.21 -1.22
N ALA A 86 9.30 -4.93 -1.83
CA ALA A 86 10.56 -4.64 -1.13
C ALA A 86 10.86 -3.12 -1.05
N LEU A 87 11.81 -2.77 -0.19
CA LEU A 87 12.46 -1.46 -0.23
C LEU A 87 13.60 -1.47 -1.25
N THR A 88 13.96 -0.31 -1.80
CA THR A 88 15.26 -0.13 -2.44
C THR A 88 16.34 0.17 -1.39
N ALA A 89 17.62 0.08 -1.78
CA ALA A 89 18.72 0.43 -0.89
C ALA A 89 18.64 1.91 -0.44
N GLU A 90 18.24 2.81 -1.34
CA GLU A 90 18.04 4.23 -1.05
C GLU A 90 16.92 4.44 -0.04
N GLU A 91 15.82 3.71 -0.15
CA GLU A 91 14.69 3.80 0.78
C GLU A 91 15.07 3.27 2.17
N ILE A 92 15.80 2.14 2.25
CA ILE A 92 16.34 1.62 3.52
C ILE A 92 17.16 2.70 4.22
N LYS A 93 18.05 3.37 3.49
CA LYS A 93 18.87 4.48 4.00
C LYS A 93 18.02 5.69 4.40
N GLN A 94 17.02 6.06 3.60
CA GLN A 94 16.15 7.20 3.90
C GLN A 94 15.34 7.01 5.19
N PHE A 95 14.93 5.77 5.49
CA PHE A 95 14.25 5.43 6.74
C PHE A 95 15.20 5.12 7.90
N GLY A 96 16.52 5.06 7.67
CA GLY A 96 17.51 4.73 8.71
C GLY A 96 17.44 3.27 9.16
N LEU A 97 17.16 2.34 8.24
CA LEU A 97 16.93 0.92 8.51
C LEU A 97 18.13 0.03 8.16
N GLU A 98 19.33 0.58 8.00
CA GLU A 98 20.53 -0.17 7.62
C GLU A 98 20.90 -1.25 8.64
N ASP A 99 20.74 -0.98 9.94
CA ASP A 99 20.96 -1.99 10.99
C ASP A 99 19.94 -3.14 10.90
N MET A 100 18.68 -2.82 10.57
CA MET A 100 17.64 -3.82 10.34
C MET A 100 17.93 -4.67 9.10
N GLN A 101 18.51 -4.05 8.06
CA GLN A 101 18.99 -4.74 6.87
C GLN A 101 20.16 -5.67 7.19
N ALA A 102 21.17 -5.19 7.93
CA ALA A 102 22.32 -5.99 8.34
C ALA A 102 21.93 -7.20 9.20
N LYS A 103 20.84 -7.09 9.98
CA LYS A 103 20.28 -8.17 10.80
C LYS A 103 19.36 -9.13 10.04
N GLY A 104 19.13 -8.89 8.75
CA GLY A 104 18.29 -9.75 7.89
C GLY A 104 16.79 -9.61 8.13
N PHE A 105 16.33 -8.56 8.80
CA PHE A 105 14.90 -8.33 9.03
C PHE A 105 14.21 -7.60 7.88
N ILE A 106 14.97 -6.82 7.11
CA ILE A 106 14.51 -6.08 5.93
C ILE A 106 15.54 -6.28 4.83
N ALA A 107 15.13 -6.34 3.57
CA ALA A 107 16.05 -6.47 2.45
C ALA A 107 15.54 -5.74 1.21
N THR A 108 16.39 -5.67 0.18
CA THR A 108 16.03 -5.21 -1.17
C THR A 108 15.31 -6.29 -1.99
N VAL A 109 15.06 -7.44 -1.38
CA VAL A 109 14.29 -8.56 -1.91
C VAL A 109 13.12 -8.79 -0.96
N ALA A 110 11.92 -8.98 -1.51
CA ALA A 110 10.74 -9.28 -0.71
C ALA A 110 10.73 -10.75 -0.27
N ARG A 111 10.20 -11.04 0.91
CA ARG A 111 10.07 -12.41 1.42
C ARG A 111 9.39 -13.38 0.44
N ALA A 112 8.31 -12.96 -0.24
CA ALA A 112 7.63 -13.81 -1.22
C ALA A 112 8.52 -14.20 -2.42
N ASP A 113 9.41 -13.30 -2.86
CA ASP A 113 10.34 -13.59 -3.96
C ASP A 113 11.46 -14.53 -3.52
N LEU A 114 11.97 -14.35 -2.30
CA LEU A 114 12.93 -15.27 -1.69
C LEU A 114 12.34 -16.68 -1.57
N GLN A 115 11.12 -16.81 -1.01
CA GLN A 115 10.45 -18.10 -0.86
C GLN A 115 10.26 -18.79 -2.22
N ARG A 116 9.74 -18.06 -3.21
CA ARG A 116 9.57 -18.58 -4.56
C ARG A 116 10.89 -19.10 -5.13
N LYS A 117 12.00 -18.39 -4.92
CA LYS A 117 13.29 -18.80 -5.46
C LYS A 117 13.85 -20.03 -4.76
N ILE A 118 13.63 -20.16 -3.45
CA ILE A 118 13.93 -21.36 -2.68
C ILE A 118 13.15 -22.55 -3.26
N ASP A 119 11.84 -22.39 -3.45
CA ASP A 119 10.96 -23.45 -3.97
C ASP A 119 11.39 -23.89 -5.39
N GLU A 120 11.71 -22.94 -6.27
CA GLU A 120 12.23 -23.21 -7.62
C GLU A 120 13.51 -24.05 -7.58
N ILE A 121 14.45 -23.71 -6.69
CA ILE A 121 15.72 -24.42 -6.53
C ILE A 121 15.49 -25.82 -5.95
N SER A 122 14.64 -25.95 -4.94
CA SER A 122 14.32 -27.23 -4.30
C SER A 122 13.62 -28.21 -5.24
N ALA A 123 12.96 -27.72 -6.29
CA ALA A 123 12.34 -28.55 -7.31
C ALA A 123 13.33 -29.07 -8.38
N LEU A 124 14.56 -28.54 -8.44
CA LEU A 124 15.57 -28.97 -9.42
C LEU A 124 16.22 -30.29 -9.01
N PRO A 125 16.58 -31.16 -9.98
CA PRO A 125 17.29 -32.39 -9.69
C PRO A 125 18.67 -32.08 -9.09
N ILE A 126 19.03 -32.78 -8.03
CA ILE A 126 20.36 -32.68 -7.43
C ILE A 126 21.35 -33.40 -8.37
N PRO A 127 22.42 -32.73 -8.83
CA PRO A 127 23.42 -33.36 -9.67
C PRO A 127 24.04 -34.60 -8.99
N PRO A 128 24.38 -35.65 -9.75
CA PRO A 128 25.04 -36.82 -9.17
C PRO A 128 26.33 -36.44 -8.45
N LYS A 129 26.61 -37.10 -7.32
CA LYS A 129 27.84 -36.88 -6.56
C LYS A 129 29.07 -37.09 -7.46
N GLY A 130 29.90 -36.05 -7.62
CA GLY A 130 31.09 -36.06 -8.49
C GLY A 130 30.86 -35.58 -9.92
N SER A 131 29.65 -35.13 -10.27
CA SER A 131 29.42 -34.44 -11.54
C SER A 131 30.08 -33.05 -11.55
N LYS A 132 30.35 -32.54 -12.75
CA LYS A 132 30.85 -31.16 -12.98
C LYS A 132 29.72 -30.13 -13.05
N GLU A 133 28.47 -30.57 -12.88
CA GLU A 133 27.32 -29.67 -12.97
C GLU A 133 27.24 -28.80 -11.71
N PRO A 134 26.99 -27.48 -11.86
CA PRO A 134 26.87 -26.59 -10.72
C PRO A 134 25.63 -26.94 -9.89
N VAL A 135 25.78 -26.92 -8.57
CA VAL A 135 24.66 -27.07 -7.65
C VAL A 135 23.77 -25.84 -7.75
N PRO A 136 22.45 -25.99 -7.97
CA PRO A 136 21.51 -24.88 -7.93
C PRO A 136 21.63 -24.10 -6.61
N SER A 137 21.77 -22.79 -6.69
CA SER A 137 21.96 -21.91 -5.53
C SER A 137 21.20 -20.60 -5.69
N LEU A 138 20.93 -19.95 -4.56
CA LEU A 138 20.26 -18.66 -4.56
C LEU A 138 21.15 -17.58 -5.22
N PRO A 139 20.54 -16.56 -5.86
CA PRO A 139 21.26 -15.36 -6.27
C PRO A 139 22.03 -14.74 -5.10
N ALA A 140 23.13 -14.05 -5.39
CA ALA A 140 24.04 -13.51 -4.38
C ALA A 140 23.34 -12.52 -3.42
N GLU A 141 22.41 -11.73 -3.93
CA GLU A 141 21.60 -10.77 -3.18
C GLU A 141 20.57 -11.42 -2.24
N MET A 142 20.28 -12.71 -2.43
CA MET A 142 19.38 -13.51 -1.59
C MET A 142 20.13 -14.46 -0.66
N ALA A 143 21.42 -14.68 -0.92
CA ALA A 143 22.25 -15.59 -0.17
C ALA A 143 22.37 -15.13 1.29
N GLY A 144 22.04 -16.01 2.24
CA GLY A 144 22.10 -15.73 3.67
C GLY A 144 20.87 -15.02 4.25
N LEU A 145 19.87 -14.66 3.43
CA LEU A 145 18.58 -14.20 3.93
C LEU A 145 17.77 -15.36 4.49
N ASP A 146 17.06 -15.09 5.59
CA ASP A 146 16.22 -16.07 6.28
C ASP A 146 14.73 -15.71 6.09
N VAL A 147 14.02 -16.53 5.33
CA VAL A 147 12.59 -16.35 5.02
C VAL A 147 11.71 -16.39 6.28
N SER A 148 12.18 -17.00 7.38
CA SER A 148 11.47 -17.05 8.66
C SER A 148 11.61 -15.78 9.50
N ARG A 149 12.45 -14.83 9.06
CA ARG A 149 12.72 -13.57 9.76
C ARG A 149 12.46 -12.34 8.90
N LEU A 150 12.79 -12.44 7.61
CA LEU A 150 12.69 -11.34 6.65
C LEU A 150 11.25 -10.82 6.58
N ASP A 151 11.08 -9.50 6.66
CA ASP A 151 9.79 -8.82 6.65
C ASP A 151 8.86 -9.20 7.82
N PHE A 152 9.37 -9.84 8.88
CA PHE A 152 8.61 -10.22 10.08
C PHE A 152 7.37 -11.09 9.80
N PRO A 153 7.53 -12.32 9.28
CA PRO A 153 6.40 -13.20 8.99
C PRO A 153 5.45 -13.40 10.17
N GLN A 154 4.16 -13.62 9.87
CA GLN A 154 3.14 -13.94 10.87
C GLN A 154 3.31 -15.32 11.50
N THR A 155 4.18 -16.14 10.93
CA THR A 155 4.47 -17.51 11.37
C THR A 155 5.57 -17.57 12.42
N ILE A 156 6.15 -16.44 12.85
CA ILE A 156 7.20 -16.42 13.88
C ILE A 156 6.62 -16.95 15.20
N PRO A 157 7.21 -17.99 15.80
CA PRO A 157 6.75 -18.50 17.09
C PRO A 157 6.76 -17.40 18.16
N GLY A 158 5.69 -17.29 18.95
CA GLY A 158 5.54 -16.22 19.95
C GLY A 158 6.75 -15.98 20.86
N PRO A 159 7.41 -17.02 21.41
CA PRO A 159 8.63 -16.83 22.21
C PRO A 159 9.80 -16.23 21.42
N VAL A 160 9.96 -16.63 20.16
CA VAL A 160 11.00 -16.09 19.25
C VAL A 160 10.67 -14.64 18.91
N PHE A 161 9.41 -14.35 18.56
CA PHE A 161 8.96 -13.00 18.30
C PHE A 161 9.25 -12.07 19.48
N ALA A 162 8.85 -12.47 20.69
CA ALA A 162 9.01 -11.66 21.88
C ALA A 162 10.47 -11.36 22.22
N LYS A 163 11.38 -12.32 22.00
CA LYS A 163 12.79 -12.19 22.38
C LYS A 163 13.66 -11.54 21.30
N GLU A 164 13.41 -11.86 20.03
CA GLU A 164 14.33 -11.54 18.94
C GLU A 164 13.80 -10.47 17.99
N VAL A 165 12.48 -10.30 17.88
CA VAL A 165 11.89 -9.40 16.88
C VAL A 165 11.31 -8.16 17.53
N LYS A 166 10.49 -8.35 18.55
CA LYS A 166 9.79 -7.27 19.25
C LYS A 166 10.71 -6.13 19.71
N PRO A 167 11.89 -6.37 20.33
CA PRO A 167 12.77 -5.28 20.75
C PRO A 167 13.24 -4.40 19.59
N HIS A 168 13.49 -5.01 18.42
CA HIS A 168 13.90 -4.28 17.23
C HIS A 168 12.75 -3.48 16.61
N ILE A 169 11.52 -4.00 16.67
CA ILE A 169 10.33 -3.24 16.28
C ILE A 169 10.16 -2.05 17.21
N GLU A 170 10.19 -2.24 18.52
CA GLU A 170 10.00 -1.18 19.52
C GLU A 170 11.04 -0.06 19.39
N GLN A 171 12.30 -0.42 19.11
CA GLN A 171 13.40 0.52 18.91
C GLN A 171 13.26 1.33 17.60
N ASN A 172 12.75 0.71 16.54
CA ASN A 172 12.66 1.30 15.20
C ASN A 172 11.22 1.62 14.76
N ARG A 173 10.27 1.67 15.70
CA ARG A 173 8.83 1.60 15.41
C ARG A 173 8.34 2.56 14.34
N ARG A 174 8.75 3.83 14.42
CA ARG A 174 8.32 4.88 13.48
C ARG A 174 8.92 4.68 12.09
N ALA A 175 10.20 4.29 12.04
CA ALA A 175 10.88 4.01 10.80
C ALA A 175 10.28 2.78 10.10
N LEU A 176 10.05 1.69 10.85
CA LEU A 176 9.42 0.48 10.33
C LEU A 176 7.95 0.72 9.93
N TYR A 177 7.21 1.51 10.70
CA TYR A 177 5.85 1.93 10.35
C TYR A 177 5.83 2.64 8.99
N GLN A 178 6.64 3.68 8.84
CA GLN A 178 6.68 4.49 7.61
C GLN A 178 7.20 3.69 6.42
N ALA A 179 8.25 2.89 6.62
CA ALA A 179 8.81 2.04 5.57
C ALA A 179 7.82 0.96 5.09
N GLY A 180 7.16 0.28 6.02
CA GLY A 180 6.13 -0.71 5.70
C GLY A 180 4.96 -0.09 4.95
N LEU A 181 4.46 1.06 5.42
CA LEU A 181 3.38 1.79 4.75
C LEU A 181 3.81 2.26 3.36
N TRP A 182 5.04 2.76 3.21
CA TRP A 182 5.58 3.19 1.92
C TRP A 182 5.57 2.06 0.88
N ARG A 183 5.99 0.84 1.27
CA ARG A 183 5.95 -0.33 0.36
C ARG A 183 4.53 -0.63 -0.10
N LEU A 184 3.56 -0.60 0.82
CA LEU A 184 2.14 -0.80 0.50
C LEU A 184 1.58 0.32 -0.40
N LEU A 185 2.06 1.55 -0.28
CA LEU A 185 1.69 2.60 -1.23
C LEU A 185 2.24 2.31 -2.63
N LYS A 186 3.50 1.85 -2.73
CA LYS A 186 4.13 1.48 -4.00
C LYS A 186 3.50 0.29 -4.71
N GLY A 187 2.84 -0.61 -3.97
CA GLY A 187 2.13 -1.75 -4.57
C GLY A 187 0.88 -1.35 -5.37
N VAL A 188 0.44 -0.08 -5.27
CA VAL A 188 -0.58 0.50 -6.13
C VAL A 188 0.11 1.32 -7.23
N PRO A 189 -0.08 0.98 -8.52
CA PRO A 189 0.44 1.78 -9.63
C PRO A 189 0.02 3.25 -9.55
N ALA A 190 0.94 4.16 -9.89
CA ALA A 190 0.75 5.60 -9.78
C ALA A 190 -0.50 6.09 -10.55
N GLU A 191 -0.76 5.46 -11.69
CA GLU A 191 -1.85 5.75 -12.62
C GLU A 191 -3.23 5.46 -12.02
N LEU A 192 -3.34 4.49 -11.11
CA LEU A 192 -4.62 4.12 -10.51
C LEU A 192 -5.03 5.01 -9.36
N TRP A 193 -4.11 5.73 -8.71
CA TRP A 193 -4.44 6.52 -7.51
C TRP A 193 -5.54 7.56 -7.77
N GLY A 194 -5.62 8.09 -8.98
CA GLY A 194 -6.67 9.03 -9.40
C GLY A 194 -8.05 8.39 -9.59
N ASN A 195 -8.10 7.07 -9.70
CA ASN A 195 -9.31 6.26 -9.85
C ASN A 195 -9.76 5.64 -8.53
N ILE A 196 -8.97 5.75 -7.47
CA ILE A 196 -9.36 5.21 -6.16
C ILE A 196 -10.39 6.13 -5.50
N ARG A 197 -11.43 5.53 -4.91
CA ARG A 197 -12.47 6.18 -4.11
C ARG A 197 -12.67 5.45 -2.80
N VAL A 198 -13.17 6.17 -1.80
CA VAL A 198 -13.75 5.55 -0.60
C VAL A 198 -15.12 4.99 -0.99
N LEU A 199 -15.28 3.67 -0.93
CA LEU A 199 -16.55 3.00 -1.19
C LEU A 199 -17.44 2.98 0.06
N GLU A 200 -16.84 2.70 1.20
CA GLU A 200 -17.53 2.54 2.47
C GLU A 200 -16.61 2.97 3.61
N THR A 201 -17.21 3.49 4.66
CA THR A 201 -16.55 3.62 5.96
C THR A 201 -17.46 3.04 7.03
N ARG A 202 -16.92 2.23 7.94
CA ARG A 202 -17.71 1.58 8.99
C ARG A 202 -16.99 1.59 10.34
N LYS A 203 -17.74 1.82 11.42
CA LYS A 203 -17.20 1.66 12.77
C LYS A 203 -16.91 0.18 13.02
N ASP A 204 -15.76 -0.14 13.62
CA ASP A 204 -15.49 -1.51 14.02
C ASP A 204 -16.39 -1.90 15.21
N ALA A 205 -17.11 -3.01 15.08
CA ALA A 205 -18.05 -3.48 16.09
C ALA A 205 -17.35 -3.95 17.38
N SER A 206 -16.09 -4.39 17.27
CA SER A 206 -15.28 -4.94 18.35
C SER A 206 -14.30 -3.94 18.96
N ASN A 207 -13.98 -2.86 18.24
CA ASN A 207 -13.06 -1.83 18.70
C ASN A 207 -13.59 -0.41 18.43
N GLN A 208 -14.11 0.24 19.46
CA GLN A 208 -14.68 1.59 19.31
C GLN A 208 -13.68 2.67 18.89
N ARG A 209 -12.37 2.41 19.04
CA ARG A 209 -11.29 3.31 18.59
C ARG A 209 -10.86 3.03 17.15
N ALA A 210 -11.35 1.95 16.54
CA ALA A 210 -11.05 1.58 15.17
C ALA A 210 -12.20 1.93 14.21
N PHE A 211 -11.84 2.39 13.02
CA PHE A 211 -12.78 2.69 11.94
C PHE A 211 -12.28 2.09 10.63
N GLY A 212 -13.09 1.25 10.01
CA GLY A 212 -12.79 0.66 8.72
C GLY A 212 -13.02 1.66 7.58
N VAL A 213 -12.10 1.71 6.62
CA VAL A 213 -12.24 2.47 5.38
C VAL A 213 -11.94 1.53 4.21
N PHE A 214 -12.88 1.41 3.28
CA PHE A 214 -12.81 0.48 2.14
C PHE A 214 -12.60 1.27 0.87
N LEU A 215 -11.48 1.04 0.22
CA LEU A 215 -11.10 1.73 -1.01
C LEU A 215 -11.36 0.84 -2.22
N GLY A 216 -11.88 1.44 -3.28
CA GLY A 216 -12.18 0.76 -4.54
C GLY A 216 -11.77 1.57 -5.75
N LEU A 217 -11.74 0.93 -6.91
CA LEU A 217 -11.54 1.61 -8.19
C LEU A 217 -12.86 2.14 -8.73
N SER A 218 -12.81 3.30 -9.38
CA SER A 218 -13.90 3.93 -10.11
C SER A 218 -13.35 4.65 -11.33
N ASP A 219 -14.20 4.80 -12.33
CA ASP A 219 -13.92 5.55 -13.54
C ASP A 219 -12.70 5.00 -14.31
N THR A 220 -12.39 3.71 -14.18
CA THR A 220 -11.30 3.09 -14.95
C THR A 220 -11.75 2.70 -16.36
N GLY A 221 -13.06 2.53 -16.55
CA GLY A 221 -13.61 2.01 -17.81
C GLY A 221 -13.37 0.50 -17.97
N ILE A 222 -13.10 -0.19 -16.86
CA ILE A 222 -12.81 -1.64 -16.81
C ILE A 222 -13.90 -2.28 -15.94
N PRO A 223 -14.92 -2.95 -16.53
CA PRO A 223 -16.09 -3.43 -15.80
C PRO A 223 -15.76 -4.36 -14.61
N GLU A 224 -14.72 -5.18 -14.73
CA GLU A 224 -14.29 -6.09 -13.67
C GLU A 224 -13.53 -5.40 -12.52
N ALA A 225 -13.09 -4.16 -12.71
CA ALA A 225 -12.35 -3.39 -11.73
C ALA A 225 -13.22 -2.33 -11.04
N ASP A 226 -14.08 -1.65 -11.79
CA ASP A 226 -14.90 -0.55 -11.28
C ASP A 226 -15.89 -1.01 -10.19
N GLY A 227 -15.97 -0.23 -9.11
CA GLY A 227 -16.78 -0.50 -7.93
C GLY A 227 -16.28 -1.65 -7.05
N LYS A 228 -15.15 -2.29 -7.38
CA LYS A 228 -14.60 -3.39 -6.56
C LYS A 228 -13.72 -2.86 -5.44
N PRO A 229 -13.85 -3.40 -4.21
CA PRO A 229 -12.90 -3.10 -3.14
C PRO A 229 -11.52 -3.67 -3.51
N ILE A 230 -10.51 -2.82 -3.38
CA ILE A 230 -9.11 -3.18 -3.64
C ILE A 230 -8.26 -3.16 -2.37
N ILE A 231 -8.60 -2.32 -1.39
CA ILE A 231 -7.86 -2.15 -0.14
C ILE A 231 -8.85 -1.95 1.02
N ASP A 232 -8.64 -2.68 2.11
CA ASP A 232 -9.26 -2.41 3.40
C ASP A 232 -8.25 -1.72 4.31
N LEU A 233 -8.68 -0.65 4.97
CA LEU A 233 -7.91 0.06 5.97
C LEU A 233 -8.63 -0.02 7.31
N ALA A 234 -7.87 -0.02 8.41
CA ALA A 234 -8.41 0.35 9.71
C ALA A 234 -7.64 1.56 10.24
N LEU A 235 -8.40 2.56 10.67
CA LEU A 235 -7.89 3.77 11.28
C LEU A 235 -8.10 3.74 12.78
N TYR A 236 -7.14 4.27 13.52
CA TYR A 236 -7.18 4.39 14.97
C TYR A 236 -7.35 5.85 15.37
N LYS A 237 -8.29 6.14 16.27
CA LYS A 237 -8.51 7.50 16.77
C LYS A 237 -7.47 7.87 17.83
N LYS A 238 -6.66 8.89 17.52
CA LYS A 238 -5.65 9.48 18.39
C LYS A 238 -6.30 10.34 19.47
N ASP A 239 -5.54 10.63 20.52
CA ASP A 239 -6.04 11.39 21.67
C ASP A 239 -6.32 12.87 21.32
N ASP A 240 -5.67 13.42 20.29
CA ASP A 240 -5.93 14.76 19.75
C ASP A 240 -7.20 14.82 18.86
N GLY A 241 -7.91 13.69 18.72
CA GLY A 241 -9.13 13.58 17.92
C GLY A 241 -8.91 13.29 16.44
N THR A 242 -7.66 13.28 15.96
CA THR A 242 -7.31 12.90 14.59
C THR A 242 -7.22 11.38 14.41
N TRP A 243 -7.09 10.92 13.17
CA TRP A 243 -7.00 9.50 12.84
C TRP A 243 -5.61 9.13 12.32
N GLY A 244 -5.09 8.00 12.79
CA GLY A 244 -3.90 7.34 12.24
C GLY A 244 -4.27 6.03 11.56
N LEU A 245 -3.42 5.53 10.65
CA LEU A 245 -3.62 4.28 9.94
C LEU A 245 -2.95 3.14 10.73
N SER A 246 -3.72 2.12 11.12
CA SER A 246 -3.21 0.99 11.92
C SER A 246 -3.26 -0.35 11.19
N TYR A 247 -3.98 -0.45 10.07
CA TYR A 247 -4.12 -1.68 9.31
C TYR A 247 -4.31 -1.40 7.82
N TRP A 248 -3.76 -2.27 6.98
CA TRP A 248 -3.88 -2.23 5.53
C TRP A 248 -3.92 -3.65 4.99
N GLN A 249 -4.95 -3.98 4.22
CA GLN A 249 -5.06 -5.28 3.55
C GLN A 249 -5.42 -5.08 2.10
N TYR A 250 -4.65 -5.70 1.21
CA TYR A 250 -5.04 -5.81 -0.19
C TYR A 250 -6.15 -6.85 -0.32
N LYS A 251 -7.26 -6.46 -0.97
CA LYS A 251 -8.26 -7.38 -1.52
C LYS A 251 -7.93 -7.82 -2.93
N LYS A 252 -7.19 -6.97 -3.64
CA LYS A 252 -6.59 -7.27 -4.93
C LYS A 252 -5.08 -7.08 -4.85
N GLN A 253 -4.34 -8.12 -5.20
CA GLN A 253 -2.88 -8.13 -5.10
C GLN A 253 -2.26 -7.08 -6.04
N PRO A 254 -1.07 -6.53 -5.72
CA PRO A 254 -0.34 -5.58 -6.58
C PRO A 254 -0.23 -6.01 -8.05
N LYS A 255 0.04 -7.30 -8.29
CA LYS A 255 0.12 -7.87 -9.64
C LYS A 255 -1.20 -7.76 -10.42
N TRP A 256 -2.34 -7.87 -9.74
CA TRP A 256 -3.65 -7.69 -10.38
C TRP A 256 -3.88 -6.22 -10.74
N LEU A 257 -3.51 -5.30 -9.84
CA LEU A 257 -3.61 -3.85 -10.11
C LEU A 257 -2.74 -3.44 -11.31
N GLY A 258 -1.55 -4.02 -11.46
CA GLY A 258 -0.71 -3.84 -12.64
C GLY A 258 -1.42 -4.27 -13.93
N LYS A 259 -2.17 -5.38 -13.92
CA LYS A 259 -2.95 -5.81 -15.10
C LYS A 259 -4.06 -4.83 -15.46
N VAL A 260 -4.72 -4.24 -14.46
CA VAL A 260 -5.75 -3.20 -14.70
C VAL A 260 -5.13 -2.01 -15.43
N VAL A 261 -3.94 -1.56 -15.03
CA VAL A 261 -3.23 -0.48 -15.74
C VAL A 261 -2.93 -0.84 -17.19
N GLU A 262 -2.48 -2.06 -17.45
CA GLU A 262 -2.19 -2.50 -18.82
C GLU A 262 -3.46 -2.58 -19.67
N ALA A 263 -4.59 -3.06 -19.12
CA ALA A 263 -5.89 -3.06 -19.80
C ALA A 263 -6.35 -1.63 -20.15
N ILE A 264 -6.21 -0.68 -19.21
CA ILE A 264 -6.50 0.76 -19.45
C ILE A 264 -5.64 1.30 -20.60
N LYS A 265 -4.34 0.97 -20.63
CA LYS A 265 -3.42 1.43 -21.69
C LYS A 265 -3.75 0.82 -23.06
N GLN A 266 -4.23 -0.41 -23.09
CA GLN A 266 -4.60 -1.12 -24.31
C GLN A 266 -5.97 -0.71 -24.84
N GLY A 267 -6.74 0.08 -24.07
CA GLY A 267 -8.08 0.52 -24.45
C GLY A 267 -9.09 -0.63 -24.43
N GLU A 268 -8.80 -1.71 -23.71
CA GLU A 268 -9.77 -2.77 -23.43
C GLU A 268 -10.88 -2.13 -22.59
N LYS A 269 -12.09 -2.06 -23.15
CA LYS A 269 -13.30 -1.49 -22.53
C LYS A 269 -14.39 -2.54 -22.49
#